data_AF-A0A2V8BKF3-F1
#
_entry.id   AF-A0A2V8BKF3-F1
#
_cell.length_a   1.000
_cell.length_b   1.000
_cell.length_c   1.000
_cell.angle_alpha   90.00
_cell.angle_beta   90.00
_cell.angle_gamma   90.00
#
_symmetry.space_group_name_H-M   'P 1'
#
loop_
_entity.id
_entity.type
_entity.pdbx_description
1 polymer ?
#
loop_
_entity_poly.entity_id
_entity_poly.type
_entity_poly.pdbx_seq_one_letter_code
_entity_poly.pdbx_strand_id
1 'polypeptide(L)'
;MEARMHQVPRADQIELADAIAEGARRRPVQAFGEYFSHQGGSCALGAAYEGAYTLPHEAESIRPRLDRLFDCLENVRRRCPEGCHKRLPLNSIILHLNDDHHWTREQIVEWLKKD
;
A
#
# COMPACT_ATOMS: atom_id res chain seq x y z
N MET A 1 -0.72 23.82 22.69
CA MET A 1 -0.69 24.11 21.25
C MET A 1 -1.06 22.81 20.55
N GLU A 2 -2.35 22.60 20.27
CA GLU A 2 -2.78 21.47 19.45
C GLU A 2 -2.26 21.73 18.03
N ALA A 3 -1.32 20.90 17.57
CA ALA A 3 -0.93 20.90 16.18
C ALA A 3 -2.21 20.69 15.35
N ARG A 4 -2.50 21.61 14.42
CA ARG A 4 -3.59 21.40 13.45
C ARG A 4 -3.34 20.03 12.83
N MET A 5 -4.22 19.07 13.14
CA MET A 5 -4.15 17.75 12.54
C MET A 5 -4.19 17.95 11.04
N HIS A 6 -3.10 17.59 10.36
CA HIS A 6 -3.04 17.61 8.92
C HIS A 6 -4.15 16.70 8.40
N GLN A 7 -5.21 17.31 7.85
CA GLN A 7 -6.35 16.56 7.35
C GLN A 7 -6.00 16.03 5.97
N VAL A 8 -5.63 14.76 5.90
CA VAL A 8 -5.39 14.10 4.62
C VAL A 8 -6.75 13.87 3.93
N PRO A 9 -6.95 14.33 2.69
CA PRO A 9 -8.17 14.08 1.96
C PRO A 9 -8.44 12.58 1.77
N ARG A 10 -9.72 12.18 1.77
CA ARG A 10 -10.12 10.81 1.43
C ARG A 10 -9.67 10.41 0.02
N ALA A 11 -9.63 11.36 -0.91
CA ALA A 11 -9.18 11.15 -2.29
C ALA A 11 -7.78 10.51 -2.36
N ASP A 12 -6.86 10.90 -1.49
CA ASP A 12 -5.48 10.37 -1.48
C ASP A 12 -5.44 8.86 -1.15
N GLN A 13 -6.35 8.39 -0.29
CA GLN A 13 -6.49 6.95 0.00
C GLN A 13 -7.11 6.17 -1.17
N ILE A 14 -7.99 6.82 -1.95
CA ILE A 14 -8.59 6.23 -3.15
C ILE A 14 -7.54 6.15 -4.27
N GLU A 15 -6.74 7.20 -4.46
CA GLU A 15 -5.63 7.22 -5.42
C GLU A 15 -4.59 6.15 -5.08
N LEU A 16 -4.25 5.98 -3.80
CA LEU A 16 -3.40 4.87 -3.35
C LEU A 16 -4.01 3.50 -3.72
N ALA A 17 -5.31 3.32 -3.47
CA ALA A 17 -6.00 2.07 -3.79
C ALA A 17 -5.99 1.79 -5.30
N ASP A 18 -6.22 2.80 -6.13
CA ASP A 18 -6.20 2.66 -7.58
C ASP A 18 -4.79 2.36 -8.11
N ALA A 19 -3.75 2.96 -7.52
CA ALA A 19 -2.37 2.63 -7.83
C ALA A 19 -2.03 1.18 -7.47
N ILE A 20 -2.48 0.68 -6.31
CA ILE A 20 -2.30 -0.74 -5.93
C ILE A 20 -2.97 -1.65 -6.96
N ALA A 21 -4.21 -1.35 -7.36
CA ALA A 21 -4.94 -2.15 -8.34
C ALA A 21 -4.25 -2.19 -9.71
N GLU A 22 -3.77 -1.05 -10.21
CA GLU A 22 -3.06 -0.98 -11.49
C GLU A 22 -1.71 -1.72 -11.43
N GLY A 23 -0.95 -1.57 -10.34
CA GLY A 23 0.28 -2.32 -10.17
C GLY A 23 0.06 -3.83 -10.04
N ALA A 24 -1.03 -4.24 -9.37
CA ALA A 24 -1.40 -5.66 -9.27
C ALA A 24 -1.73 -6.25 -10.64
N ARG A 25 -2.40 -5.47 -11.50
CA ARG A 25 -2.68 -5.85 -12.90
C ARG A 25 -1.39 -6.01 -13.72
N ARG A 26 -0.39 -5.14 -13.51
CA ARG A 26 0.90 -5.18 -14.22
C ARG A 26 1.81 -6.30 -13.74
N ARG A 27 1.82 -6.56 -12.43
CA ARG A 27 2.59 -7.64 -11.78
C ARG A 27 1.62 -8.60 -11.11
N PRO A 28 1.07 -9.60 -11.83
CA PRO A 28 0.00 -10.45 -11.31
C PRO A 28 0.43 -11.34 -10.13
N VAL A 29 1.73 -11.60 -9.99
CA VAL A 29 2.27 -12.36 -8.85
C VAL A 29 2.37 -11.45 -7.62
N GLN A 30 1.79 -11.88 -6.51
CA GLN A 30 1.92 -11.20 -5.22
C GLN A 30 3.22 -11.60 -4.53
N ALA A 31 3.88 -10.63 -3.89
CA ALA A 31 5.05 -10.87 -3.04
C ALA A 31 4.73 -10.61 -1.56
N PHE A 32 5.48 -11.28 -0.69
CA PHE A 32 5.36 -11.20 0.76
C PHE A 32 6.75 -10.99 1.37
N GLY A 33 6.87 -10.08 2.34
CA GLY A 33 8.15 -9.74 2.99
C GLY A 33 9.12 -8.92 2.13
N GLU A 34 8.77 -8.63 0.88
CA GLU A 34 9.56 -7.83 -0.06
C GLU A 34 8.66 -6.96 -0.95
N TYR A 35 9.17 -5.81 -1.42
CA TYR A 35 8.40 -4.92 -2.30
C TYR A 35 8.24 -5.48 -3.71
N PHE A 36 9.34 -5.99 -4.26
CA PHE A 36 9.42 -6.62 -5.58
C PHE A 36 10.17 -7.94 -5.43
N SER A 37 9.60 -9.03 -5.92
CA SER A 37 10.26 -10.34 -5.89
C SER A 37 11.08 -10.58 -7.14
N HIS A 38 12.09 -11.43 -7.04
CA HIS A 38 12.88 -11.91 -8.20
C HIS A 38 12.03 -12.64 -9.26
N GLN A 39 10.80 -13.05 -8.91
CA GLN A 39 9.85 -13.66 -9.84
C GLN A 39 8.99 -12.61 -10.56
N GLY A 40 9.33 -11.32 -10.43
CA GLY A 40 8.60 -10.22 -11.05
C GLY A 40 7.32 -9.81 -10.30
N GLY A 41 7.06 -10.39 -9.12
CA GLY A 41 5.90 -10.07 -8.29
C GLY A 41 6.08 -8.81 -7.45
N SER A 42 5.01 -8.36 -6.79
CA SER A 42 5.07 -7.23 -5.85
C SER A 42 4.09 -7.38 -4.69
N CYS A 43 4.44 -6.83 -3.53
CA CYS A 43 3.49 -6.67 -2.43
C CYS A 43 2.52 -5.51 -2.73
N ALA A 44 1.58 -5.23 -1.82
CA ALA A 44 0.65 -4.10 -1.99
C ALA A 44 1.34 -2.75 -2.19
N LEU A 45 2.36 -2.40 -1.40
CA LEU A 45 3.06 -1.12 -1.60
C LEU A 45 3.96 -1.13 -2.86
N GLY A 46 4.56 -2.27 -3.20
CA GLY A 46 5.29 -2.42 -4.46
C GLY A 46 4.36 -2.22 -5.67
N ALA A 47 3.14 -2.78 -5.60
CA ALA A 47 2.10 -2.57 -6.58
C ALA A 47 1.67 -1.09 -6.64
N ALA A 48 1.48 -0.40 -5.51
CA ALA A 48 1.21 1.04 -5.52
C ALA A 48 2.28 1.82 -6.29
N TYR A 49 3.56 1.47 -6.09
CA TYR A 49 4.66 2.11 -6.78
C TYR A 49 4.68 1.80 -8.29
N GLU A 50 4.42 0.55 -8.70
CA GLU A 50 4.29 0.12 -10.11
C GLU A 50 3.05 0.71 -10.81
N GLY A 51 1.98 0.95 -10.07
CA GLY A 51 0.78 1.62 -10.60
C GLY A 51 1.00 3.11 -10.77
N ALA A 52 1.69 3.76 -9.83
CA ALA A 52 2.03 5.18 -9.89
C ALA A 52 3.14 5.49 -10.92
N TYR A 53 4.08 4.55 -11.10
CA TYR A 53 5.18 4.66 -12.04
C TYR A 53 5.24 3.40 -12.91
N THR A 54 5.22 3.53 -14.23
CA THR A 54 5.53 2.40 -15.12
C THR A 54 7.00 2.03 -14.98
N LEU A 55 7.31 0.95 -14.24
CA LEU A 55 8.70 0.54 -14.02
C LEU A 55 9.13 -0.47 -15.09
N PRO A 56 10.43 -0.55 -15.39
CA PRO A 56 11.00 -1.70 -16.10
C PRO A 56 10.70 -2.99 -15.34
N HIS A 57 10.50 -4.09 -16.07
CA HIS A 57 10.17 -5.37 -15.44
C HIS A 57 11.30 -5.83 -14.51
N GLU A 58 12.55 -5.53 -14.86
CA GLU A 58 13.78 -5.86 -14.12
C GLU A 58 14.09 -4.92 -12.94
N ALA A 59 13.14 -4.06 -12.53
CA ALA A 59 13.28 -3.17 -11.38
C ALA A 59 13.34 -3.97 -10.05
N GLU A 60 14.46 -4.63 -9.81
CA GLU A 60 14.79 -5.29 -8.56
C GLU A 60 15.48 -4.29 -7.62
N SER A 61 15.25 -4.40 -6.31
CA SER A 61 15.88 -3.56 -5.26
C SER A 61 15.48 -2.09 -5.17
N ILE A 62 14.43 -1.64 -5.89
CA ILE A 62 13.90 -0.28 -5.68
C ILE A 62 13.20 -0.22 -4.32
N ARG A 63 13.57 0.76 -3.50
CA ARG A 63 12.79 1.16 -2.32
C ARG A 63 11.84 2.30 -2.71
N PRO A 64 10.54 2.05 -2.83
CA PRO A 64 9.57 3.07 -3.21
C PRO A 64 9.59 4.27 -2.25
N ARG A 65 9.67 5.48 -2.79
CA ARG A 65 9.47 6.73 -2.03
C ARG A 65 8.00 7.14 -2.06
N LEU A 66 7.13 6.24 -1.60
CA LEU A 66 5.68 6.42 -1.64
C LEU A 66 5.19 7.53 -0.70
N ASP A 67 5.96 7.85 0.33
CA ASP A 67 5.74 8.97 1.26
C ASP A 67 5.59 10.32 0.55
N ARG A 68 6.18 10.45 -0.64
CA ARG A 68 6.10 11.66 -1.47
C ARG A 68 4.91 11.67 -2.44
N LEU A 69 4.25 10.53 -2.61
CA LEU A 69 3.15 10.35 -3.55
C LEU A 69 1.81 10.33 -2.85
N PHE A 70 1.72 9.60 -1.73
CA PHE A 70 0.48 9.37 -1.01
C PHE A 70 0.68 9.78 0.44
N ASP A 71 0.21 10.96 0.77
CA ASP A 71 0.34 11.58 2.08
C ASP A 71 -0.37 10.78 3.19
N CYS A 72 -1.40 10.02 2.82
CA CYS A 72 -2.17 9.16 3.71
C CYS A 72 -1.33 8.03 4.31
N LEU A 73 -0.22 7.63 3.68
CA LEU A 73 0.62 6.52 4.13
C LEU A 73 1.19 6.75 5.53
N GLU A 74 1.58 7.99 5.86
CA GLU A 74 2.11 8.35 7.18
C GLU A 74 1.05 9.00 8.08
N ASN A 75 0.11 9.73 7.48
CA ASN A 75 -0.77 10.63 8.23
C ASN A 75 -2.16 10.05 8.52
N VAL A 76 -2.55 8.91 7.91
CA VAL A 76 -3.80 8.20 8.23
C VAL A 76 -3.48 6.93 9.01
N ARG A 77 -4.14 6.75 10.16
CA ARG A 77 -4.00 5.55 11.01
C ARG A 77 -5.29 4.74 11.04
N ARG A 78 -5.21 3.47 10.61
CA ARG A 78 -6.34 2.53 10.66
C ARG A 78 -6.06 1.37 11.63
N ARG A 79 -7.13 0.74 12.12
CA ARG A 79 -7.05 -0.48 12.94
C ARG A 79 -6.99 -1.70 12.01
N CYS A 80 -6.26 -2.75 12.43
CA CYS A 80 -6.30 -4.02 11.74
C CYS A 80 -7.75 -4.59 11.74
N PRO A 81 -8.31 -4.96 10.57
CA PRO A 81 -9.65 -5.53 10.46
C PRO A 81 -9.75 -6.99 10.95
N GLU A 82 -8.64 -7.72 11.05
CA GLU A 82 -8.60 -9.16 11.43
C GLU A 82 -8.59 -9.39 12.96
N GLY A 83 -9.09 -8.44 13.75
CA GLY A 83 -9.17 -8.58 15.21
C GLY A 83 -7.84 -8.39 15.97
N CYS A 84 -6.75 -8.07 15.28
CA CYS A 84 -5.50 -7.65 15.94
C CYS A 84 -5.70 -6.32 16.69
N HIS A 85 -5.03 -6.16 17.82
CA HIS A 85 -5.07 -4.89 18.58
C HIS A 85 -4.22 -3.75 17.96
N LYS A 86 -3.59 -4.00 16.81
CA LYS A 86 -2.74 -3.05 16.08
C LYS A 86 -3.57 -1.89 15.50
N ARG A 87 -3.15 -0.65 15.77
CA ARG A 87 -3.60 0.58 15.09
C ARG A 87 -2.36 1.33 14.61
N LEU A 88 -2.14 1.33 13.30
CA LEU A 88 -0.89 1.73 12.67
C LEU A 88 -1.16 2.75 11.54
N PRO A 89 -0.15 3.54 11.13
CA PRO A 89 -0.24 4.31 9.89
C PRO A 89 -0.48 3.40 8.68
N LEU A 90 -1.02 3.96 7.59
CA LEU A 90 -1.41 3.18 6.42
C LEU A 90 -0.24 2.41 5.80
N ASN A 91 0.97 2.97 5.76
CA ASN A 91 2.17 2.27 5.28
C ASN A 91 2.37 0.91 5.98
N SER A 92 2.24 0.90 7.31
CA SER A 92 2.59 -0.21 8.18
C SER A 92 1.43 -1.18 8.29
N ILE A 93 0.19 -0.68 8.31
CA ILE A 93 -0.98 -1.55 8.36
C ILE A 93 -1.16 -2.29 7.03
N ILE A 94 -0.85 -1.67 5.89
CA ILE A 94 -0.91 -2.32 4.57
C ILE A 94 0.12 -3.45 4.51
N LEU A 95 1.38 -3.20 4.93
CA LEU A 95 2.40 -4.26 5.01
C LEU A 95 1.99 -5.37 5.98
N HIS A 96 1.46 -5.00 7.15
CA HIS A 96 0.94 -5.97 8.11
C HIS A 96 -0.18 -6.83 7.52
N LEU A 97 -1.13 -6.25 6.78
CA LEU A 97 -2.20 -7.01 6.13
C LEU A 97 -1.68 -7.91 5.02
N ASN A 98 -0.72 -7.41 4.22
CA ASN A 98 -0.06 -8.18 3.17
C ASN A 98 0.72 -9.36 3.75
N ASP A 99 1.59 -9.12 4.72
CA ASP A 99 2.60 -10.08 5.16
C ASP A 99 2.11 -10.99 6.30
N ASP A 100 1.45 -10.44 7.32
CA ASP A 100 1.01 -11.24 8.48
C ASP A 100 -0.34 -11.91 8.22
N HIS A 101 -1.24 -11.23 7.50
CA HIS A 101 -2.60 -11.72 7.22
C HIS A 101 -2.78 -12.26 5.80
N HIS A 102 -1.75 -12.22 4.96
CA HIS A 102 -1.79 -12.70 3.58
C HIS A 102 -2.98 -12.18 2.77
N TRP A 103 -3.44 -10.96 3.06
CA TRP A 103 -4.47 -10.33 2.25
C TRP A 103 -3.98 -10.16 0.82
N THR A 104 -4.85 -10.41 -0.15
CA THR A 104 -4.56 -10.07 -1.54
C THR A 104 -4.52 -8.55 -1.71
N ARG A 105 -3.79 -8.10 -2.72
CA ARG A 105 -3.78 -6.69 -3.12
C ARG A 105 -5.20 -6.16 -3.38
N GLU A 106 -6.08 -6.97 -3.96
CA GLU A 106 -7.48 -6.62 -4.19
C GLU A 106 -8.26 -6.48 -2.88
N GLN A 107 -8.04 -7.35 -1.88
CA GLN A 107 -8.64 -7.19 -0.56
C GLN A 107 -8.20 -5.88 0.11
N ILE A 108 -6.91 -5.53 -0.03
CA ILE A 108 -6.36 -4.26 0.49
C ILE A 108 -6.98 -3.06 -0.25
N VAL A 109 -7.14 -3.13 -1.57
CA VAL A 109 -7.80 -2.09 -2.39
C VAL A 109 -9.23 -1.86 -1.90
N GLU A 110 -10.02 -2.93 -1.79
CA GLU A 110 -11.41 -2.84 -1.34
C GLU A 110 -11.51 -2.29 0.08
N TRP A 111 -10.57 -2.65 0.95
CA TRP A 111 -10.52 -2.13 2.32
C TRP A 111 -10.14 -0.65 2.38
N LEU A 112 -9.18 -0.18 1.57
CA LEU A 112 -8.83 1.23 1.49
C LEU A 112 -10.01 2.07 0.99
N LYS A 113 -10.79 1.53 0.05
CA LYS A 113 -12.00 2.17 -0.51
C LYS A 113 -13.18 2.22 0.46
N LYS A 114 -13.24 1.37 1.49
CA LYS A 114 -14.27 1.39 2.55
C LYS A 114 -14.02 2.52 3.56
N ASP A 115 -15.10 3.22 3.94
CA ASP A 115 -15.06 4.38 4.84
C ASP A 115 -14.52 4.08 6.24
#